data_AF-I2NNE6-F1
#
_entry.id   AF-I2NNE6-F1
#
_cell.length_a   1.000
_cell.length_b   1.000
_cell.length_c   1.000
_cell.angle_alpha   90.00
_cell.angle_beta   90.00
_cell.angle_gamma   90.00
#
_symmetry.space_group_name_H-M   'P 1'
#
loop_
_entity.id
_entity.type
_entity.pdbx_description
1 polymer ?
#
loop_
_entity_poly.entity_id
_entity_poly.type
_entity_poly.pdbx_seq_one_letter_code
_entity_poly.pdbx_strand_id
1 'polypeptide(L)' 'MKKIVLLLVSVLAITACSQSKNIYFNGAEGSHSGIRYSTTDKSFSLNP' A
#
# COMPACT_ATOMS: atom_id res chain seq x y z
N MET A 1 -29.63 -8.56 11.93
CA MET A 1 -28.55 -7.84 12.65
C MET A 1 -27.15 -8.38 12.33
N LYS A 2 -26.81 -9.66 12.60
CA LYS A 2 -25.46 -10.21 12.40
C LYS A 2 -24.88 -10.08 10.98
N LYS A 3 -25.71 -10.22 9.93
CA LYS A 3 -25.27 -10.07 8.53
C LYS A 3 -24.79 -8.66 8.20
N ILE A 4 -25.43 -7.63 8.76
CA ILE A 4 -25.08 -6.22 8.53
C ILE A 4 -23.72 -5.92 9.17
N VAL A 5 -23.49 -6.41 10.39
CA VAL A 5 -22.20 -6.27 11.08
C VAL A 5 -21.09 -6.93 10.28
N LEU A 6 -21.31 -8.13 9.75
CA LEU A 6 -20.31 -8.84 8.96
C LEU A 6 -19.99 -8.11 7.65
N LEU A 7 -21.01 -7.51 7.02
CA LEU A 7 -20.86 -6.68 5.81
C LEU A 7 -20.01 -5.43 6.12
N LEU A 8 -20.33 -4.71 7.19
CA LEU A 8 -19.55 -3.55 7.64
C LEU A 8 -18.10 -3.93 7.91
N VAL A 9 -17.85 -4.99 8.69
CA VAL A 9 -16.48 -5.46 8.97
C VAL A 9 -15.72 -5.80 7.69
N SER A 10 -16.37 -6.45 6.72
CA SER A 10 -15.72 -6.78 5.44
C SER A 10 -15.32 -5.55 4.64
N VAL A 11 -16.17 -4.53 4.58
CA VAL A 11 -15.87 -3.27 3.87
C VAL A 11 -14.75 -2.51 4.58
N LEU A 12 -14.78 -2.44 5.91
CA LEU A 12 -13.70 -1.82 6.69
C LEU A 12 -12.36 -2.55 6.48
N ALA A 13 -12.37 -3.89 6.45
CA ALA A 13 -11.16 -4.67 6.22
C ALA A 13 -10.57 -4.43 4.81
N ILE A 14 -11.41 -4.42 3.77
CA ILE A 14 -10.96 -4.19 2.39
C ILE A 14 -10.37 -2.78 2.25
N THR A 15 -11.04 -1.77 2.79
CA THR A 15 -10.60 -0.36 2.69
C THR A 15 -9.31 -0.09 3.46
N ALA A 16 -9.10 -0.72 4.61
CA ALA A 16 -7.84 -0.60 5.36
C ALA A 16 -6.65 -1.22 4.60
N CYS A 17 -6.88 -2.32 3.86
CA CYS A 17 -5.84 -3.03 3.12
C CYS A 17 -5.61 -2.49 1.71
N SER A 18 -6.44 -1.58 1.20
CA SER A 18 -6.31 -1.02 -0.16
C SER A 18 -5.49 0.27 -0.22
N GLN A 19 -4.67 0.56 0.80
CA GLN A 19 -3.82 1.75 0.79
C GLN A 19 -2.78 1.69 -0.33
N SER A 20 -2.55 2.82 -1.00
CA SER A 20 -1.53 2.93 -2.04
C SER A 20 -0.14 2.77 -1.43
N LYS A 21 0.54 1.68 -1.75
CA LYS A 21 1.93 1.44 -1.33
C LYS A 21 2.91 1.86 -2.42
N ASN A 22 4.10 2.31 -2.03
CA ASN A 22 5.19 2.54 -2.97
C ASN A 22 5.63 1.24 -3.64
N ILE A 23 6.09 1.34 -4.89
CA ILE A 23 6.61 0.19 -5.64
C ILE A 23 8.13 0.26 -5.61
N TYR A 24 8.79 -0.86 -5.30
CA TYR A 24 10.23 -0.96 -5.23
C TYR A 24 10.74 -1.91 -6.32
N PHE A 25 11.64 -1.42 -7.17
CA PHE A 25 12.27 -2.18 -8.23
C PHE A 25 13.69 -2.55 -7.79
N ASN A 26 14.02 -3.84 -7.80
CA ASN A 26 15.32 -4.37 -7.34
C ASN A 26 15.71 -3.91 -5.93
N GLY A 27 14.71 -3.85 -5.04
CA GLY A 27 14.85 -3.42 -3.67
C GLY A 27 13.57 -3.66 -2.89
N ALA A 28 13.60 -3.29 -1.61
CA ALA A 28 12.44 -3.31 -0.74
C ALA A 28 12.42 -2.04 0.10
N GLU A 29 11.30 -1.80 0.77
CA GLU A 29 11.18 -0.71 1.73
C GLU A 29 12.27 -0.81 2.81
N GLY A 30 13.09 0.24 2.93
CA GLY A 30 14.22 0.29 3.88
C GLY A 30 15.48 -0.48 3.44
N SER A 31 15.55 -1.00 2.20
CA SER A 31 16.73 -1.71 1.71
C SER A 31 17.86 -0.79 1.22
N HIS A 32 17.61 0.52 1.07
CA HIS A 32 18.57 1.51 0.55
C HIS A 32 19.18 1.11 -0.81
N SER A 33 18.41 0.35 -1.60
CA SER A 33 18.85 -0.22 -2.86
C SER A 33 17.71 -0.23 -3.87
N GLY A 34 18.06 -0.09 -5.15
CA GLY A 34 17.10 -0.07 -6.25
C GLY A 34 16.38 1.28 -6.42
N ILE A 35 15.24 1.24 -7.12
CA ILE A 35 14.43 2.42 -7.47
C ILE A 35 13.08 2.33 -6.74
N ARG A 36 12.65 3.42 -6.13
CA ARG A 36 11.33 3.59 -5.54
C ARG A 36 10.45 4.42 -6.48
N TYR A 37 9.27 3.90 -6.79
CA TYR A 37 8.16 4.69 -7.34
C TYR A 37 7.22 5.09 -6.20
N SER A 38 7.09 6.40 -5.97
CA SER A 38 6.17 6.96 -5.00
C SER A 38 4.76 6.98 -5.58
N THR A 39 3.85 6.20 -5.01
CA THR A 39 2.46 6.15 -5.48
C THR A 39 1.68 7.39 -5.04
N THR A 40 2.16 8.10 -4.03
CA THR A 40 1.65 9.40 -3.56
C THR A 40 2.06 10.52 -4.50
N ASP A 41 3.36 10.67 -4.75
CA ASP A 41 3.91 11.80 -5.53
C ASP A 41 3.97 11.53 -7.04
N LYS A 42 3.64 10.30 -7.45
CA LYS A 42 3.69 9.81 -8.84
C LYS A 42 5.07 10.00 -9.50
N SER A 43 6.13 9.78 -8.74
CA SER A 43 7.51 10.03 -9.16
C SER A 43 8.43 8.84 -8.90
N PHE A 44 9.52 8.77 -9.68
CA PHE A 44 10.60 7.81 -9.47
C PHE A 44 11.76 8.47 -8.72
N SER A 45 12.41 7.71 -7.84
CA SER A 45 13.57 8.15 -7.05
C SER A 45 14.46 6.96 -6.71
N LEU A 46 15.70 7.23 -6.30
CA LEU A 46 16.50 6.21 -5.63
C LEU A 46 15.79 5.79 -4.35
N ASN A 47 15.81 4.48 -4.04
CA ASN A 47 15.31 4.01 -2.77
C ASN A 47 16.16 4.61 -1.65
N PRO A 48 15.58 5.47 -0.77
CA PRO A 48 16.34 6.16 0.26
C PRO A 48 16.90 5.21 1.31
#